data_AF-A0A1F3KCF6-F1
#
_entry.id   AF-A0A1F3KCF6-F1
#
_cell.length_a   1.000
_cell.length_b   1.000
_cell.length_c   1.000
_cell.angle_alpha   90.00
_cell.angle_beta   90.00
_cell.angle_gamma   90.00
#
_symmetry.space_group_name_H-M   'P 1'
#
loop_
_entity.id
_entity.type
_entity.pdbx_description
1 polymer ?
#
loop_
_entity_poly.entity_id
_entity_poly.type
_entity_poly.pdbx_seq_one_letter_code
_entity_poly.pdbx_strand_id
1 'polypeptide(L)'
;MKTNIICIIIMMCLVISGQIKSQCVNCENQNITGTNASGVGTSPVASGNSSFAGGTNSQATGQNSFSFGNQSQATQANSIAMGYQAKATGISSIALGLNVEATTTASLVAGRNLKSTATSAFVIGTGVDPGRLLINNDPYSLMVGFNSTLSTLYVGSGGEPGTTGKVGVGDITSPTAKLHVLSDINEAAEIRLEHRTTGLRQYSQIYMGTSTIRGGNDEDFVFTTSSRKNIVFQTENVGVLTANPRQPLHVNGNILLTSANSSLLFADEAPSSSNTNPFWGKWGIEYHAGGLNFWTPFQWLDGGSKITNPKEGDNINFKLFLSDNGNVGVGTGEPLARFHVEGSSYLNGRTAIGGNLAIGCSPTENRLQVEGSSCFNGTILVKSFEADEPGLPRLIGVDDAGLLLVMDNNMGDDLGDHVATHNIQLNNHFITNDDMTSTNEGIYIATDGRVGLNTDELGENDLLTVLGTGNKQAQVRIKSTLSSNASLHLESSGKSGGITANADGIYLFENNVQTKVLRIKDGRVSIGNAPLLLPEGHKLFVEGGITTEEVKVKLKANWSDFVFSSDYQLMTLPALESYIQANQHLPEIPTEEQVRKNGIDLAAMNALLLQKIEELTLYVIEQEKRIESLEKMRN
;
A
#
# COMPACT_ATOMS: atom_id res chain seq x y z
N MET A 1 -97.84 28.58 -81.87
CA MET A 1 -96.64 28.40 -81.02
C MET A 1 -96.90 28.40 -79.51
N LYS A 2 -97.99 28.98 -78.97
CA LYS A 2 -98.21 29.04 -77.51
C LYS A 2 -98.79 27.76 -76.86
N THR A 3 -99.44 26.88 -77.63
CA THR A 3 -100.11 25.68 -77.08
C THR A 3 -99.18 24.47 -76.87
N ASN A 4 -98.06 24.39 -77.61
CA ASN A 4 -97.12 23.25 -77.51
C ASN A 4 -96.14 23.35 -76.33
N ILE A 5 -95.92 24.54 -75.78
CA ILE A 5 -95.03 24.74 -74.62
C ILE A 5 -95.73 24.29 -73.32
N ILE A 6 -97.04 24.46 -73.22
CA ILE A 6 -97.82 24.07 -72.02
C ILE A 6 -97.91 22.54 -71.90
N CYS A 7 -98.10 21.81 -73.00
CA CYS A 7 -98.06 20.34 -72.96
C CYS A 7 -96.67 19.78 -72.66
N ILE A 8 -95.59 20.40 -73.14
CA ILE A 8 -94.22 19.96 -72.80
C ILE A 8 -93.89 20.25 -71.34
N ILE A 9 -94.32 21.39 -70.76
CA ILE A 9 -94.12 21.68 -69.34
C ILE A 9 -94.95 20.74 -68.45
N ILE A 10 -96.19 20.42 -68.84
CA ILE A 10 -97.03 19.48 -68.08
C ILE A 10 -96.53 18.03 -68.22
N MET A 11 -96.02 17.63 -69.39
CA MET A 11 -95.46 16.30 -69.63
C MET A 11 -94.05 16.14 -69.03
N MET A 12 -93.27 17.22 -68.93
CA MET A 12 -91.99 17.25 -68.21
C MET A 12 -92.20 17.30 -66.67
N CYS A 13 -93.32 17.85 -66.19
CA CYS A 13 -93.76 17.72 -64.80
C CYS A 13 -94.31 16.33 -64.46
N LEU A 14 -94.92 15.59 -65.40
CA LEU A 14 -95.46 14.24 -65.14
C LEU A 14 -94.41 13.11 -65.21
N VAL A 15 -93.31 13.29 -65.95
CA VAL A 15 -92.26 12.26 -66.13
C VAL A 15 -91.28 12.13 -64.95
N ILE A 16 -91.35 13.00 -63.93
CA ILE A 16 -90.51 12.90 -62.72
C ILE A 16 -91.22 12.13 -61.58
N SER A 17 -92.47 11.71 -61.75
CA SER A 17 -93.22 10.95 -60.72
C SER A 17 -92.86 9.45 -60.63
N GLY A 18 -91.80 9.01 -61.32
CA GLY A 18 -91.23 7.68 -61.21
C GLY A 18 -90.47 7.47 -59.89
N GLN A 19 -91.19 7.02 -58.86
CA GLN A 19 -90.70 6.36 -57.64
C GLN A 19 -90.05 7.23 -56.54
N ILE A 20 -90.76 8.26 -56.03
CA ILE A 20 -90.48 8.73 -54.65
C ILE A 20 -91.24 7.79 -53.70
N LYS A 21 -90.62 6.69 -53.28
CA LYS A 21 -91.16 5.81 -52.22
C LYS A 21 -90.92 6.45 -50.84
N SER A 22 -91.47 7.65 -50.62
CA SER A 22 -91.46 8.27 -49.30
C SER A 22 -92.57 7.67 -48.44
N GLN A 23 -92.25 7.13 -47.27
CA GLN A 23 -93.22 6.45 -46.40
C GLN A 23 -93.28 7.11 -45.02
N CYS A 24 -94.48 7.43 -44.55
CA CYS A 24 -94.69 7.94 -43.20
C CYS A 24 -95.65 7.03 -42.43
N VAL A 25 -95.33 6.71 -41.18
CA VAL A 25 -96.19 5.90 -40.30
C VAL A 25 -96.54 6.72 -39.07
N ASN A 26 -97.84 6.87 -38.78
CA ASN A 26 -98.33 7.62 -37.62
C ASN A 26 -97.77 9.06 -37.55
N CYS A 27 -97.94 9.81 -38.63
CA CYS A 27 -97.38 11.15 -38.77
C CYS A 27 -98.44 12.25 -38.74
N GLU A 28 -98.10 13.39 -38.13
CA GLU A 28 -98.86 14.64 -38.18
C GLU A 28 -97.93 15.77 -38.65
N ASN A 29 -98.37 16.72 -39.48
CA ASN A 29 -97.56 17.87 -39.95
C ASN A 29 -96.18 17.50 -40.55
N GLN A 30 -96.05 16.34 -41.19
CA GLN A 30 -94.79 15.85 -41.76
C GLN A 30 -94.30 16.62 -43.01
N ASN A 31 -92.99 16.59 -43.23
CA ASN A 31 -92.32 17.02 -44.46
C ASN A 31 -91.29 15.96 -44.92
N ILE A 32 -91.79 14.89 -45.56
CA ILE A 32 -90.96 13.79 -46.09
C ILE A 32 -90.86 13.96 -47.61
N THR A 33 -89.77 14.59 -48.06
CA THR A 33 -89.58 15.00 -49.47
C THR A 33 -88.38 14.34 -50.16
N GLY A 34 -87.50 13.68 -49.41
CA GLY A 34 -86.36 12.97 -49.96
C GLY A 34 -86.74 11.70 -50.72
N THR A 35 -85.97 11.34 -51.75
CA THR A 35 -86.15 10.07 -52.48
C THR A 35 -85.85 8.90 -51.55
N ASN A 36 -86.75 7.91 -51.42
CA ASN A 36 -86.65 6.79 -50.46
C ASN A 36 -86.56 7.21 -48.98
N ALA A 37 -87.03 8.42 -48.63
CA ALA A 37 -87.03 8.87 -47.25
C ALA A 37 -88.21 8.30 -46.46
N SER A 38 -88.04 8.09 -45.15
CA SER A 38 -89.10 7.57 -44.29
C SER A 38 -89.27 8.42 -43.03
N GLY A 39 -90.46 8.44 -42.45
CA GLY A 39 -90.70 9.15 -41.20
C GLY A 39 -91.77 8.56 -40.29
N VAL A 40 -91.72 8.93 -39.01
CA VAL A 40 -92.66 8.49 -37.98
C VAL A 40 -92.89 9.60 -36.94
N GLY A 41 -94.13 9.85 -36.50
CA GLY A 41 -94.43 10.79 -35.40
C GLY A 41 -94.82 12.22 -35.83
N THR A 42 -94.83 13.17 -34.90
CA THR A 42 -95.35 14.54 -35.12
C THR A 42 -94.30 15.49 -35.69
N SER A 43 -94.59 16.19 -36.77
CA SER A 43 -93.73 17.11 -37.51
C SER A 43 -92.34 16.57 -37.91
N PRO A 44 -92.18 15.31 -38.38
CA PRO A 44 -90.90 14.81 -38.86
C PRO A 44 -90.55 15.45 -40.21
N VAL A 45 -89.29 15.83 -40.39
CA VAL A 45 -88.76 16.39 -41.64
C VAL A 45 -87.69 15.46 -42.18
N ALA A 46 -87.97 14.70 -43.24
CA ALA A 46 -87.02 13.85 -43.93
C ALA A 46 -86.88 14.29 -45.39
N SER A 47 -86.09 15.35 -45.61
CA SER A 47 -85.87 15.93 -46.95
C SER A 47 -84.60 15.43 -47.64
N GLY A 48 -83.72 14.74 -46.91
CA GLY A 48 -82.55 14.11 -47.49
C GLY A 48 -82.89 12.82 -48.25
N ASN A 49 -82.20 12.54 -49.36
CA ASN A 49 -82.37 11.26 -50.06
C ASN A 49 -81.95 10.09 -49.16
N SER A 50 -82.74 9.02 -49.13
CA SER A 50 -82.56 7.83 -48.29
C SER A 50 -82.48 8.15 -46.79
N SER A 51 -83.14 9.21 -46.32
CA SER A 51 -83.11 9.62 -44.92
C SER A 51 -84.26 9.05 -44.09
N PHE A 52 -84.12 9.07 -42.77
CA PHE A 52 -85.18 8.64 -41.85
C PHE A 52 -85.37 9.66 -40.72
N ALA A 53 -86.59 10.15 -40.50
CA ALA A 53 -86.92 11.07 -39.40
C ALA A 53 -88.07 10.53 -38.53
N GLY A 54 -87.76 10.13 -37.29
CA GLY A 54 -88.75 9.61 -36.34
C GLY A 54 -88.81 10.40 -35.03
N GLY A 55 -90.01 10.64 -34.51
CA GLY A 55 -90.26 11.39 -33.28
C GLY A 55 -90.62 12.87 -33.52
N THR A 56 -91.06 13.54 -32.45
CA THR A 56 -91.61 14.90 -32.53
C THR A 56 -90.58 15.94 -32.98
N ASN A 57 -90.83 16.69 -34.06
CA ASN A 57 -89.92 17.70 -34.62
C ASN A 57 -88.52 17.15 -34.97
N SER A 58 -88.42 15.87 -35.35
CA SER A 58 -87.18 15.25 -35.81
C SER A 58 -86.83 15.73 -37.23
N GLN A 59 -85.55 15.91 -37.55
CA GLN A 59 -85.09 16.45 -38.84
C GLN A 59 -83.94 15.62 -39.42
N ALA A 60 -84.19 14.89 -40.50
CA ALA A 60 -83.20 14.16 -41.30
C ALA A 60 -83.08 14.79 -42.70
N THR A 61 -82.43 15.95 -42.77
CA THR A 61 -82.32 16.75 -44.00
C THR A 61 -81.07 16.43 -44.83
N GLY A 62 -80.09 15.73 -44.26
CA GLY A 62 -78.91 15.28 -44.99
C GLY A 62 -79.15 14.01 -45.83
N GLN A 63 -78.41 13.81 -46.91
CA GLN A 63 -78.44 12.54 -47.66
C GLN A 63 -78.00 11.37 -46.77
N ASN A 64 -78.69 10.21 -46.84
CA ASN A 64 -78.47 9.03 -46.00
C ASN A 64 -78.49 9.33 -44.48
N SER A 65 -79.17 10.41 -44.07
CA SER A 65 -79.19 10.80 -42.65
C SER A 65 -80.24 10.03 -41.85
N PHE A 66 -80.00 9.84 -40.57
CA PHE A 66 -80.91 9.16 -39.66
C PHE A 66 -81.16 10.04 -38.44
N SER A 67 -82.40 10.46 -38.22
CA SER A 67 -82.82 11.26 -37.07
C SER A 67 -83.93 10.53 -36.32
N PHE A 68 -83.74 10.19 -35.05
CA PHE A 68 -84.78 9.56 -34.23
C PHE A 68 -84.80 10.09 -32.80
N GLY A 69 -85.92 10.70 -32.39
CA GLY A 69 -86.10 11.31 -31.07
C GLY A 69 -86.67 12.72 -31.17
N ASN A 70 -87.26 13.20 -30.08
CA ASN A 70 -87.86 14.52 -30.02
C ASN A 70 -86.78 15.60 -30.24
N GLN A 71 -87.01 16.51 -31.20
CA GLN A 71 -86.10 17.57 -31.62
C GLN A 71 -84.70 17.09 -32.08
N SER A 72 -84.57 15.82 -32.49
CA SER A 72 -83.33 15.31 -33.09
C SER A 72 -83.07 15.94 -34.47
N GLN A 73 -81.80 16.15 -34.83
CA GLN A 73 -81.40 16.82 -36.07
C GLN A 73 -80.16 16.16 -36.70
N ALA A 74 -80.34 15.43 -37.80
CA ALA A 74 -79.31 14.88 -38.66
C ALA A 74 -79.29 15.65 -39.99
N THR A 75 -78.54 16.76 -40.05
CA THR A 75 -78.68 17.77 -41.12
C THR A 75 -77.64 17.68 -42.23
N GLN A 76 -76.64 16.82 -42.08
CA GLN A 76 -75.58 16.63 -43.06
C GLN A 76 -75.55 15.21 -43.63
N ALA A 77 -74.84 15.02 -44.75
CA ALA A 77 -74.71 13.73 -45.40
C ALA A 77 -74.14 12.65 -44.46
N ASN A 78 -74.76 11.46 -44.44
CA ASN A 78 -74.43 10.31 -43.61
C ASN A 78 -74.46 10.57 -42.09
N SER A 79 -75.10 11.66 -41.64
CA SER A 79 -75.20 11.98 -40.22
C SER A 79 -76.25 11.15 -39.49
N ILE A 80 -76.01 10.84 -38.21
CA ILE A 80 -76.93 10.05 -37.37
C ILE A 80 -77.20 10.83 -36.07
N ALA A 81 -78.44 11.22 -35.83
CA ALA A 81 -78.90 11.83 -34.59
C ALA A 81 -79.95 10.94 -33.92
N MET A 82 -79.70 10.47 -32.70
CA MET A 82 -80.64 9.63 -31.96
C MET A 82 -80.76 10.10 -30.51
N GLY A 83 -81.98 10.43 -30.07
CA GLY A 83 -82.29 10.87 -28.71
C GLY A 83 -82.92 12.27 -28.64
N TYR A 84 -83.19 12.74 -27.42
CA TYR A 84 -83.82 14.04 -27.18
C TYR A 84 -82.83 15.17 -27.47
N GLN A 85 -83.15 16.06 -28.41
CA GLN A 85 -82.27 17.18 -28.81
C GLN A 85 -80.86 16.76 -29.27
N ALA A 86 -80.70 15.54 -29.78
CA ALA A 86 -79.45 15.10 -30.41
C ALA A 86 -79.25 15.82 -31.75
N LYS A 87 -78.08 16.42 -31.98
CA LYS A 87 -77.76 17.16 -33.21
C LYS A 87 -76.48 16.63 -33.85
N ALA A 88 -76.62 15.95 -34.98
CA ALA A 88 -75.53 15.56 -35.86
C ALA A 88 -75.52 16.51 -37.08
N THR A 89 -74.76 17.60 -36.97
CA THR A 89 -74.73 18.68 -37.98
C THR A 89 -73.42 18.73 -38.76
N GLY A 90 -72.56 17.72 -38.59
CA GLY A 90 -71.33 17.51 -39.36
C GLY A 90 -71.48 16.35 -40.36
N ILE A 91 -70.71 16.36 -41.45
CA ILE A 91 -70.72 15.28 -42.44
C ILE A 91 -70.26 13.97 -41.78
N SER A 92 -71.03 12.89 -41.93
CA SER A 92 -70.77 11.60 -41.31
C SER A 92 -70.62 11.68 -39.77
N SER A 93 -71.20 12.69 -39.12
CA SER A 93 -71.16 12.81 -37.66
C SER A 93 -72.28 11.99 -36.99
N ILE A 94 -72.06 11.60 -35.75
CA ILE A 94 -72.97 10.75 -34.99
C ILE A 94 -73.21 11.40 -33.62
N ALA A 95 -74.48 11.67 -33.29
CA ALA A 95 -74.93 12.24 -32.04
C ALA A 95 -75.97 11.32 -31.39
N LEU A 96 -75.63 10.70 -30.26
CA LEU A 96 -76.47 9.72 -29.56
C LEU A 96 -76.71 10.15 -28.11
N GLY A 97 -77.96 10.35 -27.72
CA GLY A 97 -78.38 10.61 -26.35
C GLY A 97 -79.13 11.94 -26.16
N LEU A 98 -78.99 12.55 -24.97
CA LEU A 98 -79.81 13.70 -24.56
C LEU A 98 -78.99 15.00 -24.58
N ASN A 99 -79.43 15.98 -25.38
CA ASN A 99 -78.76 17.28 -25.53
C ASN A 99 -77.27 17.10 -25.90
N VAL A 100 -77.02 16.49 -27.05
CA VAL A 100 -75.68 16.20 -27.57
C VAL A 100 -75.50 16.83 -28.96
N GLU A 101 -74.31 17.36 -29.24
CA GLU A 101 -74.02 18.06 -30.50
C GLU A 101 -72.72 17.59 -31.16
N ALA A 102 -72.80 16.90 -32.30
CA ALA A 102 -71.68 16.49 -33.13
C ALA A 102 -71.61 17.39 -34.39
N THR A 103 -70.88 18.51 -34.31
CA THR A 103 -71.04 19.64 -35.27
C THR A 103 -70.09 19.62 -36.46
N THR A 104 -69.18 18.66 -36.51
CA THR A 104 -68.02 18.62 -37.44
C THR A 104 -67.88 17.27 -38.11
N THR A 105 -67.10 17.21 -39.19
CA THR A 105 -66.95 15.98 -39.99
C THR A 105 -66.44 14.81 -39.15
N ALA A 106 -67.10 13.66 -39.28
CA ALA A 106 -66.75 12.39 -38.64
C ALA A 106 -66.61 12.44 -37.11
N SER A 107 -67.22 13.41 -36.42
CA SER A 107 -67.25 13.42 -34.96
C SER A 107 -68.31 12.49 -34.39
N LEU A 108 -68.03 11.91 -33.22
CA LEU A 108 -68.95 11.05 -32.47
C LEU A 108 -69.20 11.67 -31.10
N VAL A 109 -70.47 11.84 -30.74
CA VAL A 109 -70.87 12.34 -29.43
C VAL A 109 -71.94 11.42 -28.86
N ALA A 110 -71.65 10.78 -27.72
CA ALA A 110 -72.52 9.76 -27.13
C ALA A 110 -72.69 9.95 -25.61
N GLY A 111 -73.91 10.26 -25.18
CA GLY A 111 -74.24 10.41 -23.76
C GLY A 111 -75.22 11.55 -23.47
N ARG A 112 -74.90 12.42 -22.50
CA ARG A 112 -75.78 13.53 -22.11
C ARG A 112 -75.01 14.82 -21.93
N ASN A 113 -75.52 15.95 -22.46
CA ASN A 113 -74.90 17.27 -22.31
C ASN A 113 -73.44 17.29 -22.82
N LEU A 114 -73.22 16.85 -24.05
CA LEU A 114 -71.89 16.73 -24.66
C LEU A 114 -71.83 17.47 -25.99
N LYS A 115 -70.64 17.93 -26.37
CA LYS A 115 -70.43 18.57 -27.67
C LYS A 115 -69.07 18.26 -28.26
N SER A 116 -69.03 18.00 -29.56
CA SER A 116 -67.79 17.95 -30.34
C SER A 116 -67.82 19.07 -31.38
N THR A 117 -66.78 19.91 -31.35
CA THR A 117 -66.58 21.00 -32.32
C THR A 117 -65.37 20.76 -33.22
N ALA A 118 -64.81 19.55 -33.24
CA ALA A 118 -63.59 19.22 -33.97
C ALA A 118 -63.74 18.00 -34.88
N THR A 119 -63.01 17.99 -36.00
CA THR A 119 -63.07 16.91 -36.99
C THR A 119 -62.54 15.60 -36.38
N SER A 120 -63.25 14.49 -36.61
CA SER A 120 -62.87 13.16 -36.11
C SER A 120 -62.64 13.11 -34.59
N ALA A 121 -63.31 13.98 -33.83
CA ALA A 121 -63.21 14.03 -32.38
C ALA A 121 -64.39 13.30 -31.71
N PHE A 122 -64.09 12.56 -30.66
CA PHE A 122 -65.00 11.65 -29.96
C PHE A 122 -65.25 12.17 -28.55
N VAL A 123 -66.52 12.21 -28.13
CA VAL A 123 -66.91 12.63 -26.77
C VAL A 123 -67.91 11.64 -26.19
N ILE A 124 -67.58 11.07 -25.04
CA ILE A 124 -68.42 10.06 -24.39
C ILE A 124 -68.59 10.40 -22.91
N GLY A 125 -69.82 10.24 -22.41
CA GLY A 125 -70.13 10.32 -20.98
C GLY A 125 -71.23 11.32 -20.66
N THR A 126 -71.07 12.11 -19.61
CA THR A 126 -72.10 13.04 -19.14
C THR A 126 -71.51 14.40 -18.75
N GLY A 127 -71.93 15.47 -19.43
CA GLY A 127 -71.71 16.83 -18.94
C GLY A 127 -72.57 17.12 -17.71
N VAL A 128 -72.35 18.26 -17.07
CA VAL A 128 -73.00 18.57 -15.79
C VAL A 128 -74.48 18.89 -15.98
N ASP A 129 -74.80 19.80 -16.90
CA ASP A 129 -76.15 20.23 -17.22
C ASP A 129 -76.22 20.83 -18.65
N PRO A 130 -77.40 21.21 -19.18
CA PRO A 130 -77.50 21.74 -20.54
C PRO A 130 -76.72 23.03 -20.83
N GLY A 131 -76.31 23.80 -19.82
CA GLY A 131 -75.46 24.98 -19.98
C GLY A 131 -73.97 24.68 -19.79
N ARG A 132 -73.63 23.56 -19.17
CA ARG A 132 -72.27 23.14 -18.83
C ARG A 132 -71.95 21.78 -19.44
N LEU A 133 -71.65 21.81 -20.74
CA LEU A 133 -71.35 20.63 -21.54
C LEU A 133 -69.90 20.18 -21.32
N LEU A 134 -69.63 18.88 -21.51
CA LEU A 134 -68.27 18.40 -21.79
C LEU A 134 -68.02 18.60 -23.29
N ILE A 135 -67.00 19.41 -23.61
CA ILE A 135 -66.74 19.85 -24.98
C ILE A 135 -65.38 19.35 -25.44
N ASN A 136 -65.35 18.62 -26.55
CA ASN A 136 -64.11 18.29 -27.24
C ASN A 136 -63.95 19.16 -28.49
N ASN A 137 -62.92 20.00 -28.46
CA ASN A 137 -62.55 20.93 -29.52
C ASN A 137 -61.22 20.54 -30.21
N ASP A 138 -60.69 19.34 -29.94
CA ASP A 138 -59.41 18.89 -30.47
C ASP A 138 -59.60 17.85 -31.60
N PRO A 139 -59.08 18.09 -32.81
CA PRO A 139 -59.18 17.12 -33.90
C PRO A 139 -58.47 15.80 -33.59
N TYR A 140 -59.00 14.69 -34.10
CA TYR A 140 -58.41 13.35 -33.95
C TYR A 140 -58.17 12.94 -32.49
N SER A 141 -59.12 13.25 -31.61
CA SER A 141 -59.01 13.00 -30.17
C SER A 141 -60.22 12.25 -29.61
N LEU A 142 -60.05 11.64 -28.44
CA LEU A 142 -61.11 11.05 -27.63
C LEU A 142 -61.15 11.74 -26.26
N MET A 143 -62.35 12.17 -25.85
CA MET A 143 -62.61 12.74 -24.54
C MET A 143 -63.70 11.96 -23.82
N VAL A 144 -63.41 11.56 -22.58
CA VAL A 144 -64.36 10.86 -21.70
C VAL A 144 -64.45 11.59 -20.37
N GLY A 145 -65.66 11.87 -19.92
CA GLY A 145 -65.92 12.50 -18.63
C GLY A 145 -67.35 12.24 -18.16
N PHE A 146 -67.52 12.13 -16.85
CA PHE A 146 -68.83 11.84 -16.23
C PHE A 146 -69.15 12.89 -15.18
N ASN A 147 -70.33 13.50 -15.32
CA ASN A 147 -70.81 14.61 -14.51
C ASN A 147 -69.79 15.75 -14.36
N SER A 148 -69.09 16.09 -15.45
CA SER A 148 -68.02 17.09 -15.44
C SER A 148 -68.00 17.90 -16.74
N THR A 149 -67.48 19.12 -16.68
CA THR A 149 -67.09 19.90 -17.87
C THR A 149 -65.64 19.64 -18.27
N LEU A 150 -64.90 18.91 -17.43
CA LEU A 150 -63.49 18.57 -17.57
C LEU A 150 -63.34 17.10 -17.97
N SER A 151 -62.28 16.77 -18.72
CA SER A 151 -62.07 15.39 -19.18
C SER A 151 -61.49 14.52 -18.07
N THR A 152 -62.08 13.38 -17.76
CA THR A 152 -61.44 12.38 -16.88
C THR A 152 -60.36 11.62 -17.63
N LEU A 153 -60.64 11.21 -18.87
CA LEU A 153 -59.71 10.54 -19.78
C LEU A 153 -59.69 11.28 -21.11
N TYR A 154 -58.49 11.57 -21.60
CA TYR A 154 -58.26 12.20 -22.89
C TYR A 154 -57.22 11.39 -23.68
N VAL A 155 -57.44 11.22 -24.97
CA VAL A 155 -56.46 10.66 -25.91
C VAL A 155 -56.30 11.64 -27.07
N GLY A 156 -55.13 12.25 -27.19
CA GLY A 156 -54.82 13.19 -28.26
C GLY A 156 -54.22 12.53 -29.49
N SER A 157 -54.06 13.31 -30.57
CA SER A 157 -53.39 12.83 -31.79
C SER A 157 -51.89 12.57 -31.59
N GLY A 158 -51.26 11.80 -32.47
CA GLY A 158 -49.82 11.53 -32.42
C GLY A 158 -48.93 12.70 -32.90
N GLY A 159 -49.53 13.79 -33.38
CA GLY A 159 -48.82 14.94 -33.97
C GLY A 159 -48.51 14.76 -35.45
N GLU A 160 -48.05 13.58 -35.87
CA GLU A 160 -47.76 13.23 -37.27
C GLU A 160 -48.60 12.03 -37.76
N PRO A 161 -48.95 11.96 -39.06
CA PRO A 161 -49.61 10.78 -39.62
C PRO A 161 -48.84 9.48 -39.30
N GLY A 162 -49.53 8.49 -38.74
CA GLY A 162 -48.95 7.19 -38.39
C GLY A 162 -48.28 7.11 -37.02
N THR A 163 -48.27 8.19 -36.23
CA THR A 163 -47.74 8.19 -34.87
C THR A 163 -48.81 7.93 -33.81
N THR A 164 -48.41 7.43 -32.64
CA THR A 164 -49.35 7.18 -31.53
C THR A 164 -49.56 8.43 -30.69
N GLY A 165 -50.81 8.64 -30.29
CA GLY A 165 -51.22 9.71 -29.39
C GLY A 165 -50.60 9.67 -28.00
N LYS A 166 -51.06 10.59 -27.16
CA LYS A 166 -50.74 10.64 -25.74
C LYS A 166 -52.03 10.58 -24.92
N VAL A 167 -51.96 9.98 -23.73
CA VAL A 167 -53.09 9.78 -22.82
C VAL A 167 -52.99 10.72 -21.63
N GLY A 168 -54.07 11.46 -21.36
CA GLY A 168 -54.24 12.32 -20.19
C GLY A 168 -55.30 11.75 -19.25
N VAL A 169 -55.05 11.79 -17.95
CA VAL A 169 -56.01 11.41 -16.89
C VAL A 169 -56.11 12.55 -15.87
N GLY A 170 -57.32 13.08 -15.65
CA GLY A 170 -57.58 14.18 -14.72
C GLY A 170 -57.39 15.58 -15.34
N ASP A 171 -58.28 15.95 -16.26
CA ASP A 171 -58.32 17.25 -16.95
C ASP A 171 -57.07 17.64 -17.75
N ILE A 172 -56.59 16.72 -18.59
CA ILE A 172 -55.42 16.95 -19.45
C ILE A 172 -55.80 16.77 -20.93
N THR A 173 -56.10 17.87 -21.61
CA THR A 173 -56.36 17.89 -23.07
C THR A 173 -55.10 18.11 -23.91
N SER A 174 -53.94 18.30 -23.28
CA SER A 174 -52.64 18.38 -23.96
C SER A 174 -51.56 17.60 -23.20
N PRO A 175 -51.60 16.25 -23.21
CA PRO A 175 -50.67 15.45 -22.43
C PRO A 175 -49.21 15.68 -22.87
N THR A 176 -48.32 15.86 -21.91
CA THR A 176 -46.89 16.09 -22.18
C THR A 176 -46.12 14.78 -22.30
N ALA A 177 -46.56 13.73 -21.62
CA ALA A 177 -46.00 12.36 -21.66
C ALA A 177 -46.98 11.36 -22.31
N LYS A 178 -46.51 10.13 -22.60
CA LYS A 178 -47.38 9.06 -23.15
C LYS A 178 -48.57 8.75 -22.26
N LEU A 179 -48.35 8.80 -20.95
CA LEU A 179 -49.39 8.81 -19.92
C LEU A 179 -49.09 10.00 -18.99
N HIS A 180 -50.02 10.94 -18.89
CA HIS A 180 -49.96 12.11 -18.01
C HIS A 180 -51.14 12.02 -17.04
N VAL A 181 -50.87 11.98 -15.75
CA VAL A 181 -51.88 11.93 -14.69
C VAL A 181 -51.78 13.22 -13.89
N LEU A 182 -52.88 13.96 -13.79
CA LEU A 182 -53.02 15.21 -13.04
C LEU A 182 -54.16 15.03 -12.03
N SER A 183 -53.98 15.55 -10.82
CA SER A 183 -55.01 15.47 -9.80
C SER A 183 -55.89 16.71 -9.78
N ASP A 184 -57.11 16.52 -9.29
CA ASP A 184 -58.00 17.62 -8.95
C ASP A 184 -57.53 18.33 -7.66
N ILE A 185 -58.18 19.45 -7.33
CA ILE A 185 -57.91 20.20 -6.11
C ILE A 185 -58.17 19.32 -4.87
N ASN A 186 -57.17 19.19 -3.99
CA ASN A 186 -57.18 18.34 -2.79
C ASN A 186 -57.16 16.82 -3.05
N GLU A 187 -56.70 16.39 -4.22
CA GLU A 187 -56.45 14.98 -4.54
C GLU A 187 -54.98 14.77 -4.92
N ALA A 188 -54.46 13.56 -4.68
CA ALA A 188 -53.11 13.18 -5.10
C ALA A 188 -53.14 12.57 -6.51
N ALA A 189 -52.16 12.93 -7.35
CA ALA A 189 -52.01 12.36 -8.68
C ALA A 189 -51.31 11.01 -8.58
N GLU A 190 -52.07 9.96 -8.29
CA GLU A 190 -51.54 8.63 -7.98
C GLU A 190 -51.74 7.62 -9.11
N ILE A 191 -50.70 6.83 -9.36
CA ILE A 191 -50.82 5.57 -10.10
C ILE A 191 -50.74 4.45 -9.07
N ARG A 192 -51.89 4.05 -8.54
CA ARG A 192 -51.99 2.90 -7.65
C ARG A 192 -52.01 1.63 -8.48
N LEU A 193 -51.02 0.77 -8.28
CA LEU A 193 -51.02 -0.57 -8.87
C LEU A 193 -51.29 -1.57 -7.76
N GLU A 194 -52.47 -2.19 -7.78
CA GLU A 194 -52.85 -3.22 -6.79
C GLU A 194 -52.92 -4.59 -7.43
N HIS A 195 -52.45 -5.59 -6.69
CA HIS A 195 -52.67 -6.98 -7.02
C HIS A 195 -53.72 -7.59 -6.07
N ARG A 196 -54.34 -8.70 -6.45
CA ARG A 196 -55.33 -9.40 -5.60
C ARG A 196 -54.66 -9.92 -4.32
N THR A 197 -55.44 -10.17 -3.27
CA THR A 197 -54.93 -10.69 -1.97
C THR A 197 -54.94 -12.21 -1.86
N THR A 198 -55.47 -12.94 -2.84
CA THR A 198 -55.60 -14.41 -2.84
C THR A 198 -55.19 -15.03 -4.17
N GLY A 199 -54.28 -16.01 -4.14
CA GLY A 199 -53.75 -16.73 -5.31
C GLY A 199 -52.23 -16.62 -5.44
N LEU A 200 -51.61 -17.48 -6.24
CA LEU A 200 -50.16 -17.48 -6.45
C LEU A 200 -49.77 -16.52 -7.59
N ARG A 201 -48.66 -15.78 -7.43
CA ARG A 201 -48.03 -14.88 -8.43
C ARG A 201 -48.82 -13.64 -8.84
N GLN A 202 -49.25 -12.85 -7.85
CA GLN A 202 -49.98 -11.60 -8.06
C GLN A 202 -49.03 -10.41 -7.83
N TYR A 203 -48.87 -9.53 -8.81
CA TYR A 203 -47.98 -8.38 -8.75
C TYR A 203 -48.46 -7.27 -9.69
N SER A 204 -47.88 -6.09 -9.49
CA SER A 204 -48.25 -4.81 -10.09
C SER A 204 -46.96 -4.08 -10.48
N GLN A 205 -46.75 -3.76 -11.76
CA GLN A 205 -45.42 -3.36 -12.27
C GLN A 205 -45.46 -2.35 -13.43
N ILE A 206 -44.37 -1.58 -13.60
CA ILE A 206 -44.12 -0.59 -14.69
C ILE A 206 -42.83 -0.95 -15.45
N TYR A 207 -42.89 -1.04 -16.79
CA TYR A 207 -41.73 -1.30 -17.68
C TYR A 207 -41.16 0.01 -18.29
N MET A 208 -39.83 0.18 -18.38
CA MET A 208 -39.14 1.38 -18.92
C MET A 208 -37.91 1.00 -19.80
N GLY A 209 -37.46 1.88 -20.73
CA GLY A 209 -36.40 1.65 -21.75
C GLY A 209 -34.92 1.50 -21.29
N THR A 210 -33.99 2.43 -21.62
CA THR A 210 -32.52 2.27 -21.37
C THR A 210 -31.97 2.87 -20.06
N SER A 211 -32.74 3.69 -19.35
CA SER A 211 -32.56 3.98 -17.91
C SER A 211 -33.91 4.25 -17.30
N THR A 212 -34.10 3.72 -16.11
CA THR A 212 -35.41 3.25 -15.67
C THR A 212 -35.48 3.29 -14.15
N ILE A 213 -36.61 3.71 -13.58
CA ILE A 213 -37.06 3.16 -12.30
C ILE A 213 -37.60 1.77 -12.65
N ARG A 214 -36.84 0.74 -12.30
CA ARG A 214 -37.24 -0.65 -12.53
C ARG A 214 -37.11 -1.43 -11.23
N GLY A 215 -38.10 -2.25 -10.94
CA GLY A 215 -37.97 -3.39 -10.03
C GLY A 215 -37.98 -4.69 -10.86
N GLY A 216 -37.22 -5.70 -10.44
CA GLY A 216 -37.06 -7.02 -11.10
C GLY A 216 -36.62 -8.13 -10.13
N ASN A 217 -36.52 -9.38 -10.58
CA ASN A 217 -36.38 -10.57 -9.69
C ASN A 217 -35.10 -10.65 -8.84
N ASP A 218 -34.03 -9.95 -9.22
CA ASP A 218 -32.78 -9.90 -8.46
C ASP A 218 -32.61 -8.55 -7.73
N GLU A 219 -33.53 -7.59 -7.94
CA GLU A 219 -33.42 -6.17 -7.50
C GLU A 219 -34.82 -5.54 -7.25
N ASP A 220 -35.20 -5.25 -5.99
CA ASP A 220 -36.50 -4.70 -5.59
C ASP A 220 -36.75 -3.28 -6.13
N PHE A 221 -35.72 -2.44 -6.15
CA PHE A 221 -35.78 -1.06 -6.63
C PHE A 221 -34.40 -0.64 -7.13
N VAL A 222 -34.28 -0.07 -8.33
CA VAL A 222 -32.97 0.33 -8.87
C VAL A 222 -33.01 1.71 -9.50
N PHE A 223 -32.07 2.54 -9.07
CA PHE A 223 -31.74 3.79 -9.74
C PHE A 223 -30.60 3.53 -10.73
N THR A 224 -30.90 3.63 -12.02
CA THR A 224 -29.92 3.48 -13.10
C THR A 224 -29.65 4.82 -13.81
N THR A 225 -28.40 5.06 -14.18
CA THR A 225 -28.05 6.04 -15.22
C THR A 225 -27.73 5.30 -16.53
N SER A 226 -27.58 6.03 -17.64
CA SER A 226 -27.40 5.48 -19.00
C SER A 226 -26.26 4.48 -19.19
N SER A 227 -25.36 4.34 -18.20
CA SER A 227 -24.22 3.42 -18.27
C SER A 227 -23.86 2.72 -16.95
N ARG A 228 -24.52 2.97 -15.81
CA ARG A 228 -24.16 2.36 -14.50
C ARG A 228 -25.37 2.13 -13.58
N LYS A 229 -25.30 1.05 -12.78
CA LYS A 229 -26.18 0.82 -11.62
C LYS A 229 -25.71 1.71 -10.48
N ASN A 230 -26.59 2.57 -9.96
CA ASN A 230 -26.20 3.54 -8.93
C ASN A 230 -26.56 3.03 -7.53
N ILE A 231 -27.82 2.64 -7.34
CA ILE A 231 -28.35 2.10 -6.08
C ILE A 231 -29.24 0.91 -6.41
N VAL A 232 -28.99 -0.22 -5.76
CA VAL A 232 -29.68 -1.51 -5.92
C VAL A 232 -30.23 -1.92 -4.58
N PHE A 233 -31.54 -2.12 -4.47
CA PHE A 233 -32.15 -2.77 -3.31
C PHE A 233 -32.34 -4.25 -3.66
N GLN A 234 -31.82 -5.18 -2.86
CA GLN A 234 -31.96 -6.64 -3.04
C GLN A 234 -32.25 -7.25 -1.67
N THR A 235 -33.37 -7.95 -1.48
CA THR A 235 -33.88 -8.52 -0.22
C THR A 235 -32.94 -8.40 0.99
N GLU A 236 -33.29 -7.48 1.91
CA GLU A 236 -32.53 -7.13 3.13
C GLU A 236 -31.23 -6.34 2.93
N ASN A 237 -30.79 -6.12 1.69
CA ASN A 237 -29.54 -5.46 1.33
C ASN A 237 -29.69 -4.24 0.40
N VAL A 238 -28.82 -3.24 0.59
CA VAL A 238 -28.69 -2.05 -0.26
C VAL A 238 -27.28 -1.98 -0.82
N GLY A 239 -27.17 -2.10 -2.14
CA GLY A 239 -25.93 -1.94 -2.91
C GLY A 239 -25.79 -0.52 -3.47
N VAL A 240 -24.66 0.15 -3.21
CA VAL A 240 -24.30 1.42 -3.86
C VAL A 240 -23.13 1.16 -4.79
N LEU A 241 -23.32 1.42 -6.10
CA LEU A 241 -22.36 1.12 -7.17
C LEU A 241 -21.96 -0.36 -7.29
N THR A 242 -22.79 -1.27 -6.79
CA THR A 242 -22.61 -2.73 -6.91
C THR A 242 -23.92 -3.42 -7.26
N ALA A 243 -23.81 -4.43 -8.12
CA ALA A 243 -24.94 -5.25 -8.56
C ALA A 243 -25.24 -6.42 -7.61
N ASN A 244 -24.30 -6.77 -6.72
CA ASN A 244 -24.39 -7.94 -5.85
C ASN A 244 -23.98 -7.54 -4.43
N PRO A 245 -24.85 -6.83 -3.68
CA PRO A 245 -24.59 -6.56 -2.28
C PRO A 245 -24.40 -7.87 -1.50
N ARG A 246 -23.30 -7.99 -0.75
CA ARG A 246 -22.98 -9.19 0.06
C ARG A 246 -23.36 -9.02 1.54
N GLN A 247 -23.94 -7.87 1.89
CA GLN A 247 -24.25 -7.38 3.23
C GLN A 247 -25.43 -6.41 3.16
N PRO A 248 -26.14 -6.15 4.27
CA PRO A 248 -27.26 -5.21 4.35
C PRO A 248 -26.99 -3.82 3.76
N LEU A 249 -25.75 -3.34 3.84
CA LEU A 249 -25.25 -2.20 3.08
C LEU A 249 -23.91 -2.55 2.45
N HIS A 250 -23.83 -2.56 1.11
CA HIS A 250 -22.58 -2.78 0.36
C HIS A 250 -22.30 -1.57 -0.53
N VAL A 251 -21.34 -0.74 -0.13
CA VAL A 251 -20.86 0.39 -0.94
C VAL A 251 -19.59 -0.01 -1.67
N ASN A 252 -19.64 -0.07 -3.01
CA ASN A 252 -18.47 -0.30 -3.85
C ASN A 252 -17.83 1.05 -4.21
N GLY A 253 -17.14 1.65 -3.24
CA GLY A 253 -16.55 2.98 -3.31
C GLY A 253 -16.30 3.56 -1.92
N ASN A 254 -16.13 4.88 -1.83
CA ASN A 254 -15.91 5.58 -0.56
C ASN A 254 -17.24 5.97 0.09
N ILE A 255 -17.28 5.93 1.42
CA ILE A 255 -18.36 6.52 2.24
C ILE A 255 -17.79 7.79 2.87
N LEU A 256 -18.38 8.94 2.54
CA LEU A 256 -18.03 10.23 3.15
C LEU A 256 -19.13 10.62 4.15
N LEU A 257 -18.77 10.76 5.41
CA LEU A 257 -19.66 11.21 6.49
C LEU A 257 -19.25 12.64 6.87
N THR A 258 -20.10 13.63 6.61
CA THR A 258 -19.80 15.05 6.86
C THR A 258 -20.97 15.73 7.56
N SER A 259 -20.84 15.94 8.87
CA SER A 259 -21.71 16.78 9.71
C SER A 259 -21.12 16.82 11.13
N ALA A 260 -21.51 17.80 11.95
CA ALA A 260 -21.10 17.89 13.35
C ALA A 260 -21.48 16.65 14.19
N ASN A 261 -22.47 15.87 13.75
CA ASN A 261 -23.00 14.69 14.46
C ASN A 261 -23.03 13.43 13.58
N SER A 262 -22.21 13.33 12.53
CA SER A 262 -22.18 12.14 11.68
C SER A 262 -21.25 11.07 12.25
N SER A 263 -21.81 9.90 12.56
CA SER A 263 -21.06 8.74 13.05
C SER A 263 -21.57 7.45 12.41
N LEU A 264 -20.71 6.44 12.37
CA LEU A 264 -21.09 5.05 12.12
C LEU A 264 -21.27 4.37 13.48
N LEU A 265 -22.49 3.90 13.78
CA LEU A 265 -22.85 3.31 15.07
C LEU A 265 -22.97 1.78 14.97
N PHE A 266 -22.56 1.08 16.02
CA PHE A 266 -22.58 -0.38 16.13
C PHE A 266 -23.24 -0.80 17.45
N ALA A 267 -24.29 -1.61 17.42
CA ALA A 267 -25.00 -2.16 18.58
C ALA A 267 -25.43 -3.62 18.32
N ASP A 268 -25.77 -4.36 19.37
CA ASP A 268 -26.24 -5.75 19.32
C ASP A 268 -27.78 -5.88 19.30
N GLU A 269 -28.52 -4.84 19.66
CA GLU A 269 -29.99 -4.84 19.64
C GLU A 269 -30.56 -3.57 18.97
N ALA A 270 -31.69 -3.74 18.29
CA ALA A 270 -32.47 -2.62 17.76
C ALA A 270 -33.16 -1.88 18.92
N PRO A 271 -33.23 -0.53 18.90
CA PRO A 271 -33.88 0.22 19.96
C PRO A 271 -35.37 -0.14 20.08
N SER A 272 -35.87 -0.29 21.31
CA SER A 272 -37.31 -0.41 21.55
C SER A 272 -38.03 0.86 21.09
N SER A 273 -39.27 0.73 20.62
CA SER A 273 -40.06 1.84 20.07
C SER A 273 -40.35 2.98 21.05
N SER A 274 -40.05 2.82 22.34
CA SER A 274 -40.21 3.83 23.39
C SER A 274 -38.96 4.66 23.66
N ASN A 275 -37.80 4.28 23.13
CA ASN A 275 -36.57 5.03 23.28
C ASN A 275 -36.48 6.12 22.21
N THR A 276 -36.08 7.34 22.57
CA THR A 276 -35.96 8.50 21.65
C THR A 276 -34.51 8.99 21.48
N ASN A 277 -33.51 8.26 21.96
CA ASN A 277 -32.10 8.65 21.86
C ASN A 277 -31.54 8.53 20.43
N PRO A 278 -31.13 9.60 19.74
CA PRO A 278 -30.60 9.50 18.37
C PRO A 278 -29.29 8.71 18.23
N PHE A 279 -28.61 8.34 19.33
CA PHE A 279 -27.31 7.66 19.34
C PHE A 279 -27.39 6.20 19.78
N TRP A 280 -28.16 5.36 19.09
CA TRP A 280 -28.23 3.93 19.38
C TRP A 280 -27.02 3.18 18.82
N GLY A 281 -26.03 2.97 19.69
CA GLY A 281 -24.85 2.15 19.44
C GLY A 281 -24.17 1.80 20.77
N LYS A 282 -23.55 0.62 20.87
CA LYS A 282 -22.53 0.33 21.90
C LYS A 282 -21.18 0.95 21.55
N TRP A 283 -20.90 1.13 20.27
CA TRP A 283 -19.70 1.76 19.74
C TRP A 283 -20.04 2.73 18.61
N GLY A 284 -19.25 3.78 18.48
CA GLY A 284 -19.33 4.76 17.40
C GLY A 284 -17.96 5.04 16.79
N ILE A 285 -17.94 5.30 15.48
CA ILE A 285 -16.79 5.85 14.77
C ILE A 285 -17.21 7.19 14.19
N GLU A 286 -16.49 8.24 14.54
CA GLU A 286 -16.77 9.60 14.08
C GLU A 286 -15.48 10.38 13.82
N TYR A 287 -15.62 11.49 13.12
CA TYR A 287 -14.57 12.49 13.06
C TYR A 287 -14.92 13.61 14.05
N HIS A 288 -14.11 13.78 15.09
CA HIS A 288 -14.35 14.72 16.18
C HIS A 288 -13.03 15.29 16.70
N ALA A 289 -13.03 16.56 17.14
CA ALA A 289 -11.87 17.24 17.74
C ALA A 289 -10.54 17.12 16.92
N GLY A 290 -10.63 17.13 15.58
CA GLY A 290 -9.43 17.08 14.73
C GLY A 290 -8.80 15.69 14.61
N GLY A 291 -9.60 14.63 14.63
CA GLY A 291 -9.15 13.27 14.39
C GLY A 291 -10.28 12.24 14.25
N LEU A 292 -9.90 11.00 13.94
CA LEU A 292 -10.81 9.85 13.93
C LEU A 292 -10.96 9.29 15.35
N ASN A 293 -12.19 9.34 15.86
CA ASN A 293 -12.53 8.93 17.22
C ASN A 293 -13.35 7.64 17.23
N PHE A 294 -12.87 6.65 17.99
CA PHE A 294 -13.63 5.47 18.39
C PHE A 294 -14.16 5.68 19.81
N TRP A 295 -15.48 5.69 19.95
CA TRP A 295 -16.15 6.10 21.17
C TRP A 295 -17.30 5.17 21.53
N THR A 296 -17.86 5.33 22.73
CA THR A 296 -19.02 4.57 23.20
C THR A 296 -20.20 5.50 23.38
N PRO A 297 -21.32 5.30 22.66
CA PRO A 297 -22.50 6.13 22.81
C PRO A 297 -23.14 6.01 24.19
N PHE A 298 -23.69 7.12 24.66
CA PHE A 298 -24.32 7.20 25.97
C PHE A 298 -25.59 6.33 26.01
N GLN A 299 -25.64 5.34 26.90
CA GLN A 299 -26.85 4.58 27.18
C GLN A 299 -27.64 5.26 28.30
N TRP A 300 -28.86 5.71 28.01
CA TRP A 300 -29.78 6.16 29.04
C TRP A 300 -30.10 4.97 29.96
N LEU A 301 -29.88 5.10 31.26
CA LEU A 301 -30.49 4.21 32.23
C LEU A 301 -31.96 4.61 32.37
N ASP A 302 -32.87 3.72 32.02
CA ASP A 302 -34.29 3.87 32.33
C ASP A 302 -34.44 4.06 33.85
N GLY A 303 -34.94 5.22 34.30
CA GLY A 303 -35.20 5.48 35.72
C GLY A 303 -34.38 6.59 36.40
N GLY A 304 -33.87 7.57 35.66
CA GLY A 304 -33.59 8.89 36.23
C GLY A 304 -32.22 9.06 36.89
N SER A 305 -31.21 9.36 36.08
CA SER A 305 -30.27 10.45 36.35
C SER A 305 -29.58 10.80 35.04
N LYS A 306 -29.70 12.06 34.59
CA LYS A 306 -28.85 12.62 33.54
C LYS A 306 -27.45 12.77 34.14
N ILE A 307 -26.61 11.74 34.09
CA ILE A 307 -25.17 12.00 34.07
C ILE A 307 -24.93 12.69 32.73
N THR A 308 -24.64 13.98 32.80
CA THR A 308 -24.47 14.86 31.65
C THR A 308 -23.55 14.20 30.63
N ASN A 309 -23.79 14.50 29.34
CA ASN A 309 -22.80 14.41 28.26
C ASN A 309 -21.40 14.61 28.87
N PRO A 310 -20.35 13.80 28.57
CA PRO A 310 -19.01 14.27 28.86
C PRO A 310 -18.98 15.69 28.30
N LYS A 311 -18.79 16.67 29.18
CA LYS A 311 -18.80 18.06 28.77
C LYS A 311 -17.75 18.17 27.68
N GLU A 312 -17.92 19.10 26.76
CA GLU A 312 -16.82 19.51 25.89
C GLU A 312 -15.55 19.69 26.76
N GLY A 313 -14.56 18.79 26.61
CA GLY A 313 -13.37 18.70 27.47
C GLY A 313 -13.24 17.48 28.42
N ASP A 314 -14.25 16.62 28.56
CA ASP A 314 -14.11 15.36 29.32
C ASP A 314 -13.48 14.28 28.41
N ASN A 315 -12.14 14.11 28.50
CA ASN A 315 -11.31 13.17 27.73
C ASN A 315 -11.73 11.68 27.77
N ILE A 316 -12.78 11.32 28.51
CA ILE A 316 -13.13 9.94 28.86
C ILE A 316 -13.86 9.15 27.76
N ASN A 317 -14.32 9.81 26.69
CA ASN A 317 -15.05 9.14 25.60
C ASN A 317 -14.18 8.77 24.39
N PHE A 318 -12.87 9.07 24.42
CA PHE A 318 -11.91 8.70 23.39
C PHE A 318 -11.31 7.32 23.71
N LYS A 319 -11.97 6.23 23.31
CA LYS A 319 -11.45 4.87 23.57
C LYS A 319 -10.20 4.59 22.74
N LEU A 320 -10.22 5.01 21.49
CA LEU A 320 -9.07 5.10 20.61
C LEU A 320 -9.23 6.35 19.74
N PHE A 321 -8.23 7.21 19.73
CA PHE A 321 -8.24 8.45 18.97
C PHE A 321 -7.02 8.50 18.05
N LEU A 322 -7.25 8.75 16.76
CA LEU A 322 -6.22 8.99 15.77
C LEU A 322 -6.30 10.46 15.36
N SER A 323 -5.43 11.29 15.93
CA SER A 323 -5.41 12.72 15.63
C SER A 323 -4.86 13.00 14.24
N ASP A 324 -5.27 14.12 13.63
CA ASP A 324 -4.81 14.53 12.30
C ASP A 324 -3.31 14.83 12.24
N ASN A 325 -2.68 15.11 13.39
CA ASN A 325 -1.23 15.27 13.50
C ASN A 325 -0.47 13.92 13.56
N GLY A 326 -1.18 12.79 13.52
CA GLY A 326 -0.61 11.44 13.44
C GLY A 326 -0.29 10.78 14.78
N ASN A 327 -0.70 11.38 15.90
CA ASN A 327 -0.61 10.76 17.22
C ASN A 327 -1.79 9.81 17.48
N VAL A 328 -1.58 8.82 18.34
CA VAL A 328 -2.59 7.84 18.74
C VAL A 328 -2.82 7.92 20.24
N GLY A 329 -4.04 8.26 20.64
CA GLY A 329 -4.49 8.28 22.03
C GLY A 329 -5.33 7.06 22.37
N VAL A 330 -5.08 6.42 23.52
CA VAL A 330 -5.96 5.39 24.11
C VAL A 330 -6.45 5.94 25.45
N GLY A 331 -7.75 6.16 25.57
CA GLY A 331 -8.34 6.82 26.75
C GLY A 331 -8.21 8.34 26.76
N THR A 332 -7.71 8.96 25.69
CA THR A 332 -7.43 10.40 25.62
C THR A 332 -7.63 10.96 24.21
N GLY A 333 -8.23 12.14 24.10
CA GLY A 333 -8.38 12.89 22.84
C GLY A 333 -7.20 13.83 22.54
N GLU A 334 -6.31 14.02 23.50
CA GLU A 334 -5.17 14.95 23.41
C GLU A 334 -3.84 14.20 23.61
N PRO A 335 -3.44 13.30 22.68
CA PRO A 335 -2.23 12.52 22.84
C PRO A 335 -0.98 13.39 22.81
N LEU A 336 -0.24 13.41 23.93
CA LEU A 336 0.98 14.21 24.13
C LEU A 336 2.21 13.64 23.38
N ALA A 337 2.10 12.43 22.84
CA ALA A 337 3.14 11.73 22.10
C ALA A 337 2.52 10.88 20.98
N ARG A 338 3.36 10.32 20.10
CA ARG A 338 2.91 9.46 18.99
C ARG A 338 2.01 8.30 19.42
N PHE A 339 2.24 7.77 20.61
CA PHE A 339 1.36 6.82 21.27
C PHE A 339 1.24 7.19 22.74
N HIS A 340 0.04 7.57 23.17
CA HIS A 340 -0.26 7.96 24.55
C HIS A 340 -1.42 7.12 25.06
N VAL A 341 -1.18 6.37 26.14
CA VAL A 341 -2.23 5.65 26.87
C VAL A 341 -2.49 6.39 28.17
N GLU A 342 -3.67 6.99 28.30
CA GLU A 342 -4.14 7.59 29.55
C GLU A 342 -4.79 6.51 30.41
N GLY A 343 -3.96 5.83 31.23
CA GLY A 343 -4.35 4.69 32.06
C GLY A 343 -3.28 3.59 32.11
N SER A 344 -3.60 2.47 32.76
CA SER A 344 -2.69 1.31 32.83
C SER A 344 -2.65 0.55 31.51
N SER A 345 -1.46 0.15 31.06
CA SER A 345 -1.27 -0.73 29.90
C SER A 345 -0.69 -2.07 30.33
N TYR A 346 -1.21 -3.16 29.75
CA TYR A 346 -0.68 -4.52 29.93
C TYR A 346 -0.18 -5.04 28.59
N LEU A 347 1.13 -5.32 28.49
CA LEU A 347 1.79 -5.76 27.25
C LEU A 347 2.30 -7.19 27.45
N ASN A 348 1.65 -8.16 26.80
CA ASN A 348 2.06 -9.57 26.84
C ASN A 348 2.91 -9.91 25.61
N GLY A 349 4.16 -10.32 25.82
CA GLY A 349 5.13 -10.67 24.76
C GLY A 349 6.38 -9.78 24.74
N ARG A 350 7.18 -9.87 23.67
CA ARG A 350 8.38 -9.03 23.50
C ARG A 350 8.00 -7.63 23.05
N THR A 351 8.22 -6.64 23.91
CA THR A 351 8.10 -5.21 23.57
C THR A 351 9.46 -4.67 23.13
N ALA A 352 9.58 -4.19 21.90
CA ALA A 352 10.78 -3.52 21.39
C ALA A 352 10.51 -2.02 21.27
N ILE A 353 11.30 -1.20 21.96
CA ILE A 353 11.23 0.27 21.88
C ILE A 353 12.50 0.72 21.17
N GLY A 354 12.36 1.20 19.94
CA GLY A 354 13.49 1.65 19.12
C GLY A 354 14.11 2.98 19.57
N GLY A 355 13.58 3.58 20.64
CA GLY A 355 14.09 4.79 21.28
C GLY A 355 14.22 4.60 22.78
N ASN A 356 14.11 5.69 23.55
CA ASN A 356 14.20 5.63 25.01
C ASN A 356 12.87 5.12 25.62
N LEU A 357 12.97 4.14 26.51
CA LEU A 357 11.86 3.71 27.36
C LEU A 357 11.96 4.41 28.72
N ALA A 358 11.04 5.32 29.01
CA ALA A 358 10.87 5.89 30.34
C ALA A 358 9.82 5.07 31.11
N ILE A 359 10.17 4.56 32.29
CA ILE A 359 9.27 3.83 33.20
C ILE A 359 9.21 4.63 34.50
N GLY A 360 8.03 5.13 34.87
CA GLY A 360 7.82 5.77 36.18
C GLY A 360 8.31 7.21 36.33
N CYS A 361 8.15 8.08 35.32
CA CYS A 361 8.44 9.52 35.48
C CYS A 361 7.42 10.22 36.41
N SER A 362 7.59 10.05 37.71
CA SER A 362 7.26 10.99 38.79
C SER A 362 8.58 11.27 39.54
N PRO A 363 8.87 12.49 40.04
CA PRO A 363 10.20 12.85 40.54
C PRO A 363 10.72 12.05 41.73
N THR A 364 9.92 11.21 42.39
CA THR A 364 10.24 10.72 43.73
C THR A 364 10.34 9.21 43.91
N GLU A 365 9.92 8.35 42.98
CA GLU A 365 10.02 6.89 43.19
C GLU A 365 10.29 6.14 41.88
N ASN A 366 11.54 5.71 41.68
CA ASN A 366 12.00 4.95 40.52
C ASN A 366 12.38 3.53 40.93
N ARG A 367 11.58 2.53 40.56
CA ARG A 367 12.04 1.13 40.58
C ARG A 367 11.69 0.43 39.28
N LEU A 368 12.72 -0.03 38.58
CA LEU A 368 12.60 -1.09 37.59
C LEU A 368 12.46 -2.41 38.36
N GLN A 369 11.25 -2.96 38.45
CA GLN A 369 11.04 -4.30 39.00
C GLN A 369 11.17 -5.33 37.87
N VAL A 370 12.24 -6.12 37.92
CA VAL A 370 12.48 -7.25 37.01
C VAL A 370 12.28 -8.53 37.81
N GLU A 371 11.21 -9.26 37.55
CA GLU A 371 11.00 -10.60 38.11
C GLU A 371 11.39 -11.67 37.08
N GLY A 372 12.24 -12.63 37.48
CA GLY A 372 12.76 -13.71 36.63
C GLY A 372 14.13 -13.43 36.00
N SER A 373 14.64 -14.38 35.21
CA SER A 373 15.95 -14.31 34.57
C SER A 373 15.95 -13.36 33.37
N SER A 374 16.61 -12.21 33.50
CA SER A 374 16.82 -11.25 32.41
C SER A 374 18.27 -11.25 31.94
N CYS A 375 18.48 -11.30 30.62
CA CYS A 375 19.80 -11.13 30.01
C CYS A 375 19.92 -9.74 29.40
N PHE A 376 20.86 -8.94 29.89
CA PHE A 376 21.25 -7.66 29.31
C PHE A 376 22.59 -7.85 28.60
N ASN A 377 22.62 -7.68 27.28
CA ASN A 377 23.86 -7.72 26.50
C ASN A 377 24.30 -6.28 26.23
N GLY A 378 24.86 -5.62 27.26
CA GLY A 378 25.26 -4.21 27.25
C GLY A 378 25.45 -3.61 28.65
N THR A 379 25.86 -2.33 28.73
CA THR A 379 26.14 -1.63 30.00
C THR A 379 24.86 -1.08 30.63
N ILE A 380 24.66 -1.36 31.93
CA ILE A 380 23.62 -0.73 32.76
C ILE A 380 24.27 0.40 33.57
N LEU A 381 23.80 1.64 33.41
CA LEU A 381 24.24 2.79 34.20
C LEU A 381 23.19 3.09 35.28
N VAL A 382 23.54 2.87 36.56
CA VAL A 382 22.70 3.20 37.73
C VAL A 382 23.24 4.48 38.35
N LYS A 383 22.40 5.51 38.52
CA LYS A 383 22.85 6.85 38.93
C LYS A 383 22.74 7.16 40.44
N SER A 384 21.95 6.41 41.21
CA SER A 384 21.91 6.52 42.68
C SER A 384 21.16 5.32 43.30
N PHE A 385 21.45 5.05 44.58
CA PHE A 385 20.83 4.00 45.39
C PHE A 385 20.63 4.53 46.82
N GLU A 386 19.42 4.48 47.36
CA GLU A 386 19.13 4.82 48.76
C GLU A 386 18.58 3.59 49.49
N ALA A 387 19.06 3.36 50.71
CA ALA A 387 18.76 2.18 51.51
C ALA A 387 18.08 2.56 52.82
N ASP A 388 16.75 2.44 52.86
CA ASP A 388 16.00 2.38 54.11
C ASP A 388 16.18 1.00 54.77
N GLU A 389 16.40 1.02 56.09
CA GLU A 389 16.46 -0.11 57.06
C GLU A 389 17.78 -0.91 57.15
N PRO A 390 18.55 -0.77 58.26
CA PRO A 390 19.77 -1.53 58.52
C PRO A 390 19.46 -2.89 59.17
N GLY A 391 19.87 -3.99 58.55
CA GLY A 391 19.85 -5.31 59.23
C GLY A 391 19.89 -6.57 58.36
N LEU A 392 19.86 -6.48 57.03
CA LEU A 392 20.00 -7.64 56.15
C LEU A 392 21.23 -7.51 55.24
N PRO A 393 22.03 -8.58 55.07
CA PRO A 393 23.23 -8.53 54.24
C PRO A 393 22.85 -8.34 52.76
N ARG A 394 23.44 -7.33 52.12
CA ARG A 394 23.26 -6.97 50.72
C ARG A 394 24.54 -7.24 49.94
N LEU A 395 24.40 -7.78 48.72
CA LEU A 395 25.52 -8.08 47.80
C LEU A 395 25.96 -6.86 46.97
N ILE A 396 25.20 -5.76 47.00
CA ILE A 396 25.53 -4.50 46.33
C ILE A 396 25.13 -3.33 47.24
N GLY A 397 26.11 -2.48 47.55
CA GLY A 397 25.94 -1.22 48.26
C GLY A 397 26.68 -0.09 47.54
N VAL A 398 26.28 1.14 47.83
CA VAL A 398 26.89 2.36 47.32
C VAL A 398 27.20 3.19 48.55
N ASP A 399 28.38 3.78 48.65
CA ASP A 399 28.72 4.63 49.79
C ASP A 399 28.06 6.01 49.70
N ASP A 400 28.21 6.83 50.74
CA ASP A 400 27.60 8.16 50.86
C ASP A 400 28.10 9.17 49.79
N ALA A 401 29.03 8.77 48.92
CA ALA A 401 29.50 9.54 47.76
C ALA A 401 28.98 9.00 46.41
N GLY A 402 28.27 7.88 46.36
CA GLY A 402 27.60 7.37 45.16
C GLY A 402 28.45 6.46 44.25
N LEU A 403 29.58 5.91 44.73
CA LEU A 403 30.37 4.93 43.97
C LEU A 403 29.92 3.49 44.27
N LEU A 404 29.67 2.70 43.21
CA LEU A 404 29.22 1.31 43.28
C LEU A 404 30.30 0.41 43.90
N LEU A 405 30.06 -0.15 45.09
CA LEU A 405 30.96 -1.08 45.76
C LEU A 405 30.39 -2.51 45.73
N VAL A 406 31.15 -3.43 45.14
CA VAL A 406 31.00 -4.87 45.35
C VAL A 406 31.74 -5.18 46.64
N MET A 407 31.02 -5.48 47.72
CA MET A 407 31.65 -5.92 48.98
C MET A 407 31.65 -7.44 49.03
N ASP A 408 32.85 -8.03 48.92
CA ASP A 408 33.09 -9.37 49.43
C ASP A 408 33.64 -9.26 50.86
N ASN A 409 33.10 -10.09 51.75
CA ASN A 409 33.26 -9.99 53.20
C ASN A 409 34.67 -10.39 53.66
N ASN A 410 35.46 -9.43 54.14
CA ASN A 410 36.64 -9.72 54.95
C ASN A 410 36.26 -9.83 56.44
N MET A 411 36.17 -11.05 56.96
CA MET A 411 36.63 -11.33 58.32
C MET A 411 38.05 -11.90 58.23
N GLY A 412 39.05 -11.03 58.39
CA GLY A 412 40.48 -11.33 58.62
C GLY A 412 41.15 -12.15 57.52
N ASP A 413 42.11 -11.65 56.76
CA ASP A 413 43.11 -10.60 56.96
C ASP A 413 43.66 -10.20 55.57
N ASP A 414 44.80 -9.53 55.34
CA ASP A 414 45.88 -9.00 56.19
C ASP A 414 46.53 -7.95 55.27
N LEU A 415 46.05 -6.70 55.20
CA LEU A 415 46.76 -5.58 55.85
C LEU A 415 45.98 -4.24 55.79
N GLY A 416 44.79 -4.13 55.17
CA GLY A 416 44.02 -2.87 55.12
C GLY A 416 44.56 -1.79 54.15
N ASP A 417 43.91 -0.61 54.13
CA ASP A 417 44.36 0.57 53.38
C ASP A 417 45.69 1.05 53.98
N HIS A 418 46.78 0.62 53.37
CA HIS A 418 48.13 0.96 53.76
C HIS A 418 48.79 1.70 52.60
N VAL A 419 48.90 3.02 52.75
CA VAL A 419 50.09 3.70 52.25
C VAL A 419 51.24 3.09 53.05
N ALA A 420 52.13 2.32 52.42
CA ALA A 420 53.28 1.71 53.08
C ALA A 420 54.23 2.81 53.57
N THR A 421 53.93 3.39 54.72
CA THR A 421 54.78 4.39 55.39
C THR A 421 55.91 3.72 56.18
N HIS A 422 55.94 2.38 56.25
CA HIS A 422 56.92 1.60 57.01
C HIS A 422 57.28 0.30 56.28
N ASN A 423 58.55 -0.11 56.43
CA ASN A 423 59.15 -1.26 55.74
C ASN A 423 58.57 -2.60 56.19
N ILE A 424 58.35 -3.52 55.23
CA ILE A 424 57.94 -4.90 55.52
C ILE A 424 59.19 -5.79 55.57
N GLN A 425 59.48 -6.38 56.72
CA GLN A 425 60.64 -7.24 56.94
C GLN A 425 60.31 -8.72 56.70
N LEU A 426 61.02 -9.36 55.77
CA LEU A 426 60.91 -10.76 55.42
C LEU A 426 62.26 -11.47 55.65
N ASN A 427 62.44 -12.11 56.81
CA ASN A 427 63.59 -12.98 57.12
C ASN A 427 64.96 -12.37 56.71
N ASN A 428 65.21 -11.13 57.15
CA ASN A 428 66.39 -10.30 56.89
C ASN A 428 66.44 -9.61 55.50
N HIS A 429 65.36 -9.56 54.74
CA HIS A 429 65.24 -8.70 53.56
C HIS A 429 64.03 -7.79 53.71
N PHE A 430 64.13 -6.55 53.24
CA PHE A 430 63.03 -5.58 53.33
C PHE A 430 62.40 -5.29 51.96
N ILE A 431 61.09 -5.08 51.96
CA ILE A 431 60.42 -4.24 50.95
C ILE A 431 60.37 -2.83 51.56
N THR A 432 61.19 -1.91 51.04
CA THR A 432 61.34 -0.57 51.60
C THR A 432 60.76 0.50 50.68
N ASN A 433 60.20 1.56 51.27
CA ASN A 433 59.61 2.73 50.59
C ASN A 433 60.24 4.07 51.06
N ASP A 434 61.33 4.04 51.83
CA ASP A 434 62.02 5.27 52.25
C ASP A 434 63.53 5.00 52.43
N ASP A 435 64.36 5.91 51.91
CA ASP A 435 65.82 5.85 52.04
C ASP A 435 66.17 5.91 53.53
N MET A 436 67.06 5.02 53.99
CA MET A 436 68.24 5.35 54.81
C MET A 436 68.68 4.22 55.74
N THR A 437 69.90 3.75 55.45
CA THR A 437 71.01 3.49 56.41
C THR A 437 71.16 2.14 57.10
N SER A 438 70.47 1.06 56.70
CA SER A 438 70.94 -0.29 57.06
C SER A 438 70.69 -1.36 55.99
N THR A 439 71.76 -2.06 55.65
CA THR A 439 71.98 -2.84 54.42
C THR A 439 71.29 -4.20 54.41
N ASN A 440 70.00 -4.26 54.06
CA ASN A 440 69.30 -5.53 53.81
C ASN A 440 68.17 -5.40 52.77
N GLU A 441 68.50 -4.88 51.58
CA GLU A 441 67.51 -4.68 50.53
C GLU A 441 67.14 -5.97 49.79
N GLY A 442 65.85 -6.29 49.77
CA GLY A 442 65.26 -7.32 48.91
C GLY A 442 64.60 -6.69 47.68
N ILE A 443 63.67 -5.76 47.89
CA ILE A 443 63.02 -4.96 46.85
C ILE A 443 62.91 -3.51 47.35
N TYR A 444 63.49 -2.57 46.62
CA TYR A 444 63.33 -1.13 46.84
C TYR A 444 62.32 -0.58 45.84
N ILE A 445 61.35 0.22 46.28
CA ILE A 445 60.40 0.90 45.39
C ILE A 445 60.54 2.41 45.63
N ALA A 446 60.99 3.14 44.61
CA ALA A 446 61.08 4.59 44.66
C ALA A 446 59.69 5.23 44.57
N THR A 447 59.58 6.47 45.05
CA THR A 447 58.32 7.24 45.08
C THR A 447 57.73 7.54 43.69
N ASP A 448 58.53 7.40 42.63
CA ASP A 448 58.11 7.55 41.23
C ASP A 448 57.74 6.21 40.56
N GLY A 449 57.74 5.11 41.32
CA GLY A 449 57.35 3.79 40.87
C GLY A 449 58.47 2.96 40.24
N ARG A 450 59.72 3.46 40.18
CA ARG A 450 60.87 2.65 39.78
C ARG A 450 61.19 1.60 40.86
N VAL A 451 61.69 0.45 40.43
CA VAL A 451 61.94 -0.70 41.32
C VAL A 451 63.41 -1.13 41.25
N GLY A 452 64.04 -1.23 42.40
CA GLY A 452 65.36 -1.82 42.59
C GLY A 452 65.29 -3.22 43.19
N LEU A 453 65.96 -4.19 42.60
CA LEU A 453 66.15 -5.50 43.21
C LEU A 453 67.58 -5.58 43.75
N ASN A 454 67.71 -5.68 45.08
CA ASN A 454 68.99 -5.71 45.80
C ASN A 454 69.85 -4.42 45.61
N THR A 455 69.19 -3.28 45.38
CA THR A 455 69.79 -1.92 45.35
C THR A 455 68.70 -0.85 45.48
N ASP A 456 69.06 0.30 46.04
CA ASP A 456 68.33 1.56 46.02
C ASP A 456 68.88 2.58 44.99
N GLU A 457 70.04 2.32 44.38
CA GLU A 457 70.67 3.15 43.36
C GLU A 457 70.00 2.96 41.98
N LEU A 458 68.89 3.65 41.74
CA LEU A 458 68.12 3.55 40.50
C LEU A 458 68.52 4.60 39.46
N GLY A 459 68.81 4.17 38.23
CA GLY A 459 69.03 5.06 37.08
C GLY A 459 67.79 5.89 36.73
N GLU A 460 67.98 7.12 36.26
CA GLU A 460 66.89 8.12 36.07
C GLU A 460 65.77 7.65 35.13
N ASN A 461 66.08 6.76 34.18
CA ASN A 461 65.13 6.27 33.18
C ASN A 461 64.81 4.77 33.32
N ASP A 462 65.35 4.11 34.34
CA ASP A 462 65.23 2.66 34.51
C ASP A 462 64.09 2.34 35.48
N LEU A 463 62.97 1.85 34.94
CA LEU A 463 61.83 1.40 35.75
C LEU A 463 62.15 0.16 36.59
N LEU A 464 63.13 -0.68 36.17
CA LEU A 464 63.59 -1.84 36.93
C LEU A 464 65.12 -1.92 36.87
N THR A 465 65.77 -1.76 38.03
CA THR A 465 67.22 -1.96 38.21
C THR A 465 67.47 -3.25 38.99
N VAL A 466 68.39 -4.09 38.51
CA VAL A 466 68.80 -5.33 39.20
C VAL A 466 70.30 -5.27 39.46
N LEU A 467 70.73 -5.23 40.72
CA LEU A 467 72.14 -5.14 41.07
C LEU A 467 72.69 -6.49 41.56
N GLY A 468 73.78 -6.93 40.95
CA GLY A 468 74.57 -8.06 41.42
C GLY A 468 75.75 -7.58 42.27
N THR A 469 75.90 -8.11 43.48
CA THR A 469 76.99 -7.76 44.40
C THR A 469 77.90 -8.96 44.72
N GLY A 470 79.19 -8.70 44.93
CA GLY A 470 80.19 -9.75 45.13
C GLY A 470 80.33 -10.67 43.91
N ASN A 471 80.22 -11.99 44.11
CA ASN A 471 80.26 -12.98 43.02
C ASN A 471 78.87 -13.26 42.38
N LYS A 472 77.82 -12.52 42.74
CA LYS A 472 76.47 -12.68 42.18
C LYS A 472 76.31 -11.80 40.94
N GLN A 473 75.75 -12.35 39.86
CA GLN A 473 75.48 -11.61 38.63
C GLN A 473 74.08 -10.96 38.69
N ALA A 474 73.96 -9.72 38.21
CA ALA A 474 72.66 -9.11 37.93
C ALA A 474 71.97 -9.89 36.79
N GLN A 475 70.97 -10.71 37.13
CA GLN A 475 70.30 -11.57 36.16
C GLN A 475 68.78 -11.59 36.37
N VAL A 476 68.05 -11.42 35.28
CA VAL A 476 66.64 -11.81 35.18
C VAL A 476 66.59 -13.19 34.51
N ARG A 477 66.31 -14.24 35.30
CA ARG A 477 66.19 -15.60 34.78
C ARG A 477 64.73 -15.92 34.47
N ILE A 478 64.38 -15.97 33.19
CA ILE A 478 63.10 -16.49 32.72
C ILE A 478 63.27 -17.99 32.47
N LYS A 479 62.62 -18.82 33.27
CA LYS A 479 62.69 -20.29 33.16
C LYS A 479 61.28 -20.85 32.97
N SER A 480 61.14 -21.73 32.00
CA SER A 480 59.92 -22.52 31.78
C SER A 480 60.23 -24.01 32.00
N THR A 481 59.29 -24.77 32.53
CA THR A 481 59.38 -26.23 32.73
C THR A 481 58.35 -26.93 31.83
N LEU A 482 58.68 -28.13 31.31
CA LEU A 482 57.86 -28.94 30.38
C LEU A 482 57.63 -28.30 29.00
N SER A 483 58.54 -28.55 28.04
CA SER A 483 58.44 -28.24 26.58
C SER A 483 57.92 -26.85 26.18
N SER A 484 57.90 -25.90 27.11
CA SER A 484 57.27 -24.60 26.96
C SER A 484 58.30 -23.51 26.77
N ASN A 485 57.90 -22.44 26.09
CA ASN A 485 58.79 -21.32 25.76
C ASN A 485 59.15 -20.53 27.02
N ALA A 486 60.43 -20.17 27.16
CA ALA A 486 60.86 -19.10 28.04
C ALA A 486 61.07 -17.84 27.18
N SER A 487 60.19 -16.86 27.36
CA SER A 487 60.14 -15.69 26.47
C SER A 487 60.22 -14.37 27.25
N LEU A 488 60.97 -13.42 26.70
CA LEU A 488 60.83 -12.00 27.00
C LEU A 488 60.08 -11.34 25.84
N HIS A 489 58.88 -10.83 26.11
CA HIS A 489 58.07 -10.09 25.13
C HIS A 489 58.28 -8.59 25.32
N LEU A 490 58.50 -7.88 24.23
CA LEU A 490 58.61 -6.43 24.17
C LEU A 490 57.51 -5.91 23.25
N GLU A 491 56.77 -4.92 23.71
CA GLU A 491 55.74 -4.25 22.92
C GLU A 491 55.93 -2.74 23.00
N SER A 492 55.86 -2.08 21.84
CA SER A 492 55.88 -0.62 21.76
C SER A 492 55.09 -0.17 20.54
N SER A 493 54.11 0.71 20.76
CA SER A 493 53.33 1.37 19.70
C SER A 493 52.79 0.39 18.63
N GLY A 494 52.25 -0.75 19.05
CA GLY A 494 51.64 -1.75 18.16
C GLY A 494 52.63 -2.69 17.46
N LYS A 495 53.93 -2.58 17.74
CA LYS A 495 54.93 -3.57 17.35
C LYS A 495 55.21 -4.48 18.54
N SER A 496 55.20 -5.79 18.31
CA SER A 496 55.60 -6.76 19.31
C SER A 496 56.70 -7.66 18.79
N GLY A 497 57.52 -8.15 19.70
CA GLY A 497 58.59 -9.08 19.38
C GLY A 497 59.26 -9.54 20.65
N GLY A 498 60.29 -10.34 20.52
CA GLY A 498 60.96 -10.83 21.70
C GLY A 498 62.07 -11.81 21.45
N ILE A 499 62.60 -12.31 22.56
CA ILE A 499 63.57 -13.40 22.59
C ILE A 499 62.89 -14.60 23.23
N THR A 500 62.88 -15.72 22.53
CA THR A 500 62.36 -16.99 23.04
C THR A 500 63.43 -18.07 23.00
N ALA A 501 63.58 -18.78 24.11
CA ALA A 501 64.36 -20.00 24.19
C ALA A 501 63.43 -21.22 24.32
N ASN A 502 63.66 -22.25 23.51
CA ASN A 502 62.97 -23.53 23.57
C ASN A 502 63.86 -24.69 23.06
N ALA A 503 63.28 -25.88 22.89
CA ALA A 503 63.99 -27.06 22.41
C ALA A 503 64.64 -26.89 21.03
N ASP A 504 64.14 -25.94 20.23
CA ASP A 504 64.66 -25.68 18.90
C ASP A 504 65.74 -24.59 18.86
N GLY A 505 66.15 -24.04 20.00
CA GLY A 505 67.21 -23.03 20.10
C GLY A 505 66.72 -21.70 20.67
N ILE A 506 67.49 -20.64 20.40
CA ILE A 506 67.19 -19.26 20.81
C ILE A 506 66.81 -18.45 19.58
N TYR A 507 65.67 -17.76 19.64
CA TYR A 507 65.09 -17.05 18.51
C TYR A 507 64.79 -15.60 18.84
N LEU A 508 65.03 -14.72 17.88
CA LEU A 508 64.35 -13.44 17.80
C LEU A 508 63.14 -13.58 16.88
N PHE A 509 61.99 -13.07 17.35
CA PHE A 509 60.75 -13.08 16.59
C PHE A 509 60.12 -11.68 16.55
N GLU A 510 59.38 -11.42 15.48
CA GLU A 510 58.56 -10.24 15.32
C GLU A 510 57.09 -10.67 15.15
N ASN A 511 56.20 -9.93 15.81
CA ASN A 511 54.75 -10.14 15.92
C ASN A 511 54.35 -11.48 16.55
N ASN A 512 53.15 -11.55 17.16
CA ASN A 512 52.65 -12.74 17.89
C ASN A 512 52.49 -14.02 17.04
N VAL A 513 52.89 -14.00 15.77
CA VAL A 513 52.81 -15.10 14.80
C VAL A 513 54.21 -15.61 14.48
N GLN A 514 54.98 -16.11 15.46
CA GLN A 514 56.16 -17.00 15.30
C GLN A 514 57.04 -16.80 14.03
N THR A 515 57.22 -15.57 13.54
CA THR A 515 58.09 -15.33 12.39
C THR A 515 59.51 -15.29 12.92
N LYS A 516 60.27 -16.36 12.61
CA LYS A 516 61.65 -16.50 13.04
C LYS A 516 62.50 -15.57 12.19
N VAL A 517 62.90 -14.44 12.78
CA VAL A 517 63.78 -13.48 12.12
C VAL A 517 65.21 -14.01 12.16
N LEU A 518 65.64 -14.46 13.33
CA LEU A 518 66.97 -15.03 13.56
C LEU A 518 66.86 -16.20 14.53
N ARG A 519 67.55 -17.31 14.20
CA ARG A 519 67.73 -18.47 15.09
C ARG A 519 69.20 -18.72 15.36
N ILE A 520 69.51 -19.02 16.62
CA ILE A 520 70.78 -19.61 17.05
C ILE A 520 70.50 -21.01 17.60
N LYS A 521 71.13 -22.03 16.99
CA LYS A 521 71.07 -23.42 17.44
C LYS A 521 72.40 -24.11 17.14
N ASP A 522 72.95 -24.83 18.11
CA ASP A 522 74.17 -25.65 17.96
C ASP A 522 75.37 -24.89 17.36
N GLY A 523 75.53 -23.61 17.72
CA GLY A 523 76.60 -22.74 17.23
C GLY A 523 76.44 -22.25 15.78
N ARG A 524 75.25 -22.41 15.19
CA ARG A 524 74.90 -21.93 13.84
C ARG A 524 73.83 -20.84 13.91
N VAL A 525 73.89 -19.93 12.94
CA VAL A 525 72.96 -18.82 12.78
C VAL A 525 72.14 -19.03 11.50
N SER A 526 70.84 -18.84 11.59
CA SER A 526 69.98 -18.77 10.41
C SER A 526 69.09 -17.55 10.44
N ILE A 527 69.02 -16.85 9.31
CA ILE A 527 68.21 -15.63 9.11
C ILE A 527 67.08 -15.97 8.13
N GLY A 528 65.86 -15.60 8.51
CA GLY A 528 64.63 -15.97 7.80
C GLY A 528 64.05 -17.33 8.25
N ASN A 529 63.07 -17.83 7.50
CA ASN A 529 62.35 -19.07 7.78
C ASN A 529 63.16 -20.31 7.37
N ALA A 530 64.33 -20.45 7.97
CA ALA A 530 65.24 -21.54 7.67
C ALA A 530 64.68 -22.90 8.11
N PRO A 531 64.94 -23.98 7.35
CA PRO A 531 64.52 -25.34 7.70
C PRO A 531 65.07 -25.78 9.07
N LEU A 532 64.38 -26.68 9.76
CA LEU A 532 64.76 -27.14 11.11
C LEU A 532 66.18 -27.73 11.17
N LEU A 533 66.62 -28.38 10.10
CA LEU A 533 67.98 -28.87 9.93
C LEU A 533 68.70 -27.97 8.91
N LEU A 534 69.74 -27.28 9.37
CA LEU A 534 70.57 -26.45 8.49
C LEU A 534 71.53 -27.32 7.68
N PRO A 535 71.84 -26.94 6.41
CA PRO A 535 72.83 -27.63 5.61
C PRO A 535 74.15 -27.84 6.37
N GLU A 536 74.74 -29.02 6.27
CA GLU A 536 76.00 -29.34 6.94
C GLU A 536 77.16 -28.46 6.41
N GLY A 537 78.16 -28.24 7.25
CA GLY A 537 79.36 -27.46 6.92
C GLY A 537 79.24 -25.93 7.00
N HIS A 538 78.03 -25.36 7.14
CA HIS A 538 77.81 -23.91 7.12
C HIS A 538 77.40 -23.36 8.49
N LYS A 539 78.06 -22.28 8.93
CA LYS A 539 77.71 -21.59 10.19
C LYS A 539 76.62 -20.52 10.02
N LEU A 540 76.43 -20.01 8.80
CA LEU A 540 75.44 -19.00 8.47
C LEU A 540 74.61 -19.47 7.27
N PHE A 541 73.29 -19.44 7.43
CA PHE A 541 72.31 -19.61 6.34
C PHE A 541 71.41 -18.38 6.28
N VAL A 542 71.16 -17.86 5.09
CA VAL A 542 70.27 -16.70 4.87
C VAL A 542 69.25 -17.07 3.80
N GLU A 543 67.99 -17.10 4.18
CA GLU A 543 66.89 -17.28 3.23
C GLU A 543 66.68 -15.99 2.41
N GLY A 544 66.41 -16.11 1.11
CA GLY A 544 66.15 -14.97 0.23
C GLY A 544 67.39 -14.25 -0.30
N GLY A 545 68.58 -14.61 0.20
CA GLY A 545 69.87 -14.06 -0.26
C GLY A 545 70.39 -12.91 0.60
N ILE A 546 71.51 -12.34 0.18
CA ILE A 546 72.22 -11.27 0.88
C ILE A 546 72.36 -10.09 -0.08
N THR A 547 71.69 -8.98 0.22
CA THR A 547 72.01 -7.68 -0.39
C THR A 547 73.08 -7.02 0.46
N THR A 548 74.23 -6.73 -0.12
CA THR A 548 75.35 -6.09 0.59
C THR A 548 76.12 -5.18 -0.37
N GLU A 549 76.72 -4.12 0.16
CA GLU A 549 77.59 -3.22 -0.60
C GLU A 549 78.94 -3.86 -0.93
N GLU A 550 79.46 -4.70 -0.02
CA GLU A 550 80.74 -5.38 -0.21
C GLU A 550 80.72 -6.78 0.43
N VAL A 551 81.18 -7.78 -0.32
CA VAL A 551 81.51 -9.10 0.21
C VAL A 551 82.95 -9.44 -0.12
N LYS A 552 83.77 -9.62 0.93
CA LYS A 552 85.17 -10.05 0.78
C LYS A 552 85.29 -11.54 1.08
N VAL A 553 85.40 -12.36 0.03
CA VAL A 553 85.66 -13.79 0.18
C VAL A 553 87.16 -14.05 0.16
N LYS A 554 87.71 -14.48 1.30
CA LYS A 554 89.13 -14.82 1.42
C LYS A 554 89.32 -16.31 1.16
N LEU A 555 89.99 -16.64 0.05
CA LEU A 555 90.41 -18.01 -0.25
C LEU A 555 91.43 -18.52 0.77
N LYS A 556 91.35 -19.83 1.07
CA LYS A 556 92.38 -20.56 1.83
C LYS A 556 93.42 -21.25 0.95
N ALA A 557 93.23 -21.31 -0.38
CA ALA A 557 94.10 -21.98 -1.35
C ALA A 557 94.34 -21.11 -2.61
N ASN A 558 95.33 -21.50 -3.43
CA ASN A 558 96.06 -20.66 -4.39
C ASN A 558 95.23 -19.85 -5.40
N TRP A 559 95.70 -18.62 -5.66
CA TRP A 559 95.23 -17.70 -6.70
C TRP A 559 95.87 -18.06 -8.06
N SER A 560 95.24 -17.64 -9.17
CA SER A 560 95.42 -18.28 -10.49
C SER A 560 96.69 -17.97 -11.29
N ASP A 561 97.65 -17.17 -10.80
CA ASP A 561 98.80 -16.66 -11.59
C ASP A 561 99.79 -17.73 -12.13
N PHE A 562 99.54 -19.02 -11.93
CA PHE A 562 100.43 -20.11 -12.32
C PHE A 562 100.41 -20.40 -13.84
N VAL A 563 99.40 -19.92 -14.58
CA VAL A 563 99.27 -20.17 -16.03
C VAL A 563 100.42 -19.54 -16.83
N PHE A 564 101.02 -18.46 -16.31
CA PHE A 564 102.16 -17.80 -16.95
C PHE A 564 103.53 -18.41 -16.61
N SER A 565 103.56 -19.47 -15.80
CA SER A 565 104.80 -20.15 -15.47
C SER A 565 105.37 -20.93 -16.66
N SER A 566 106.69 -21.02 -16.77
CA SER A 566 107.37 -21.69 -17.89
C SER A 566 107.12 -23.19 -17.97
N ASP A 567 106.65 -23.81 -16.87
CA ASP A 567 106.29 -25.22 -16.78
C ASP A 567 104.80 -25.48 -17.04
N TYR A 568 103.98 -24.44 -17.21
CA TYR A 568 102.56 -24.59 -17.50
C TYR A 568 102.34 -25.15 -18.91
N GLN A 569 101.64 -26.29 -18.97
CA GLN A 569 101.34 -26.97 -20.22
C GLN A 569 100.03 -26.44 -20.80
N LEU A 570 100.11 -25.42 -21.66
CA LEU A 570 98.95 -24.92 -22.39
C LEU A 570 98.48 -25.98 -23.39
N MET A 571 97.19 -26.33 -23.33
CA MET A 571 96.56 -27.22 -24.30
C MET A 571 96.72 -26.63 -25.72
N THR A 572 96.81 -27.45 -26.77
CA THR A 572 96.83 -26.89 -28.13
C THR A 572 95.41 -26.56 -28.61
N LEU A 573 95.24 -25.53 -29.44
CA LEU A 573 93.93 -25.15 -29.98
C LEU A 573 93.15 -26.33 -30.61
N PRO A 574 93.75 -27.25 -31.40
CA PRO A 574 93.02 -28.40 -31.94
C PRO A 574 92.56 -29.40 -30.87
N ALA A 575 93.35 -29.58 -29.80
CA ALA A 575 92.97 -30.45 -28.69
C ALA A 575 91.84 -29.81 -27.86
N LEU A 576 91.88 -28.50 -27.64
CA LEU A 576 90.84 -27.75 -26.96
C LEU A 576 89.51 -27.79 -27.74
N GLU A 577 89.55 -27.60 -29.06
CA GLU A 577 88.38 -27.71 -29.94
C GLU A 577 87.72 -29.10 -29.83
N SER A 578 88.54 -30.15 -29.87
CA SER A 578 88.06 -31.53 -29.72
C SER A 578 87.40 -31.76 -28.36
N TYR A 579 87.95 -31.19 -27.29
CA TYR A 579 87.37 -31.28 -25.95
C TYR A 579 86.00 -30.59 -25.87
N ILE A 580 85.89 -29.37 -26.40
CA ILE A 580 84.64 -28.59 -26.37
C ILE A 580 83.55 -29.31 -27.17
N GLN A 581 83.87 -29.85 -28.35
CA GLN A 581 82.89 -30.59 -29.15
C GLN A 581 82.35 -31.82 -28.40
N ALA A 582 83.21 -32.54 -27.66
CA ALA A 582 82.82 -33.73 -26.91
C ALA A 582 82.07 -33.42 -25.60
N ASN A 583 82.45 -32.35 -24.87
CA ASN A 583 81.99 -32.12 -23.50
C ASN A 583 81.04 -30.91 -23.36
N GLN A 584 80.93 -30.04 -24.37
CA GLN A 584 80.07 -28.85 -24.38
C GLN A 584 80.36 -27.82 -23.25
N HIS A 585 81.52 -27.91 -22.60
CA HIS A 585 82.03 -26.91 -21.67
C HIS A 585 83.56 -26.85 -21.75
N LEU A 586 84.16 -25.81 -21.17
CA LEU A 586 85.62 -25.69 -21.07
C LEU A 586 86.18 -26.69 -20.04
N PRO A 587 87.41 -27.19 -20.23
CA PRO A 587 88.07 -28.01 -19.22
C PRO A 587 88.03 -27.35 -17.84
N GLU A 588 87.86 -28.18 -16.80
CA GLU A 588 87.81 -27.78 -15.37
C GLU A 588 86.61 -26.95 -14.93
N ILE A 589 85.92 -26.26 -15.85
CA ILE A 589 84.68 -25.53 -15.55
C ILE A 589 83.55 -26.55 -15.27
N PRO A 590 82.83 -26.45 -14.14
CA PRO A 590 81.78 -27.39 -13.78
C PRO A 590 80.61 -27.34 -14.77
N THR A 591 79.92 -28.46 -14.93
CA THR A 591 78.73 -28.54 -15.79
C THR A 591 77.53 -27.87 -15.14
N GLU A 592 76.53 -27.50 -15.95
CA GLU A 592 75.26 -26.92 -15.46
C GLU A 592 74.59 -27.82 -14.40
N GLU A 593 74.62 -29.15 -14.61
CA GLU A 593 74.03 -30.10 -13.66
C GLU A 593 74.76 -30.10 -12.31
N GLN A 594 76.09 -30.00 -12.31
CA GLN A 594 76.90 -29.91 -11.09
C GLN A 594 76.62 -28.60 -10.33
N VAL A 595 76.53 -27.49 -11.05
CA VAL A 595 76.22 -26.17 -10.49
C VAL A 595 74.83 -26.15 -9.85
N ARG A 596 73.82 -26.67 -10.55
CA ARG A 596 72.43 -26.68 -10.05
C ARG A 596 72.29 -27.52 -8.78
N LYS A 597 73.04 -28.62 -8.66
CA LYS A 597 72.95 -29.54 -7.53
C LYS A 597 73.74 -29.05 -6.31
N ASN A 598 74.96 -28.55 -6.51
CA ASN A 598 75.90 -28.30 -5.42
C ASN A 598 76.12 -26.80 -5.14
N GLY A 599 75.61 -25.91 -5.98
CA GLY A 599 75.97 -24.49 -5.96
C GLY A 599 77.39 -24.25 -6.46
N ILE A 600 77.86 -23.01 -6.30
CA ILE A 600 79.20 -22.58 -6.71
C ILE A 600 79.91 -21.96 -5.50
N ASP A 601 81.16 -22.36 -5.25
CA ASP A 601 82.05 -21.57 -4.40
C ASP A 601 82.49 -20.34 -5.19
N LEU A 602 82.00 -19.17 -4.76
CA LEU A 602 82.21 -17.91 -5.46
C LEU A 602 83.70 -17.60 -5.69
N ALA A 603 84.55 -17.93 -4.72
CA ALA A 603 85.95 -17.59 -4.83
C ALA A 603 86.73 -18.61 -5.66
N ALA A 604 86.42 -19.90 -5.54
CA ALA A 604 87.02 -20.92 -6.41
C ALA A 604 86.62 -20.71 -7.89
N MET A 605 85.38 -20.33 -8.15
CA MET A 605 84.91 -20.05 -9.51
C MET A 605 85.57 -18.79 -10.10
N ASN A 606 85.70 -17.72 -9.30
CA ASN A 606 86.43 -16.53 -9.75
C ASN A 606 87.90 -16.84 -10.05
N ALA A 607 88.56 -17.68 -9.26
CA ALA A 607 89.91 -18.13 -9.53
C ALA A 607 89.99 -18.96 -10.84
N LEU A 608 89.04 -19.88 -11.04
CA LEU A 608 89.00 -20.71 -12.25
C LEU A 608 88.69 -19.90 -13.51
N LEU A 609 87.80 -18.90 -13.43
CA LEU A 609 87.53 -17.97 -14.52
C LEU A 609 88.78 -17.14 -14.86
N LEU A 610 89.53 -16.69 -13.84
CA LEU A 610 90.80 -16.00 -14.06
C LEU A 610 91.81 -16.92 -14.79
N GLN A 611 91.90 -18.19 -14.39
CA GLN A 611 92.73 -19.18 -15.08
C GLN A 611 92.41 -19.26 -16.58
N LYS A 612 91.12 -19.31 -16.94
CA LYS A 612 90.70 -19.37 -18.35
C LYS A 612 90.96 -18.07 -19.11
N ILE A 613 90.92 -16.93 -18.44
CA ILE A 613 91.33 -15.65 -19.03
C ILE A 613 92.84 -15.63 -19.31
N GLU A 614 93.66 -16.16 -18.41
CA GLU A 614 95.12 -16.25 -18.60
C GLU A 614 95.48 -17.23 -19.73
N GLU A 615 94.84 -18.40 -19.79
CA GLU A 615 94.99 -19.37 -20.89
C GLU A 615 94.60 -18.72 -22.23
N LEU A 616 93.46 -18.02 -22.27
CA LEU A 616 93.01 -17.27 -23.45
C LEU A 616 94.03 -16.22 -23.89
N THR A 617 94.65 -15.52 -22.93
CA THR A 617 95.67 -14.51 -23.19
C THR A 617 96.91 -15.11 -23.87
N LEU A 618 97.35 -16.31 -23.45
CA LEU A 618 98.46 -17.01 -24.09
C LEU A 618 98.14 -17.41 -25.54
N TYR A 619 96.92 -17.91 -25.82
CA TYR A 619 96.50 -18.22 -27.19
C TYR A 619 96.50 -16.98 -28.09
N VAL A 620 96.06 -15.83 -27.58
CA VAL A 620 96.06 -14.56 -28.33
C VAL A 620 97.49 -14.10 -28.62
N ILE A 621 98.42 -14.20 -27.66
CA ILE A 621 99.84 -13.88 -27.87
C ILE A 621 100.47 -14.80 -28.92
N GLU A 622 100.18 -16.09 -28.88
CA GLU A 622 100.64 -17.05 -29.88
C GLU A 622 100.07 -16.73 -31.27
N GLN A 623 98.78 -16.37 -31.33
CA GLN A 623 98.11 -15.96 -32.56
C GLN A 623 98.74 -14.70 -33.16
N GLU A 624 99.05 -13.68 -32.35
CA GLU A 624 99.70 -12.44 -32.80
C GLU A 624 101.12 -12.70 -33.32
N LYS A 625 101.93 -13.49 -32.60
CA LYS A 625 103.27 -13.91 -33.08
C LYS A 625 103.19 -14.60 -34.44
N ARG A 626 102.15 -15.41 -34.64
CA ARG A 626 101.92 -16.08 -35.92
C ARG A 626 101.50 -15.09 -37.00
N ILE A 627 100.64 -14.12 -36.69
CA ILE A 627 100.27 -13.03 -37.60
C ILE A 627 101.49 -12.20 -37.99
N GLU A 628 102.30 -11.74 -37.05
CA GLU A 628 103.55 -11.00 -37.33
C GLU A 628 104.52 -11.81 -38.20
N SER A 629 104.66 -13.11 -37.94
CA SER A 629 105.50 -13.99 -38.78
C SER A 629 104.97 -14.08 -40.22
N LEU A 630 103.64 -14.12 -40.39
CA LEU A 630 102.99 -14.13 -41.70
C LEU A 630 103.12 -12.77 -42.41
N GLU A 631 103.05 -11.65 -41.67
CA GLU A 631 103.25 -10.30 -42.22
C GLU A 631 104.71 -10.02 -42.62
N LYS A 632 105.69 -10.50 -41.83
CA LYS A 632 107.12 -10.45 -42.18
C LYS A 632 107.50 -11.33 -43.36
N MET A 633 106.72 -12.37 -43.66
CA MET A 633 106.89 -13.14 -44.90
C MET A 633 106.20 -12.49 -46.11
N ARG A 634 105.29 -11.53 -45.87
CA ARG A 634 104.51 -10.82 -46.89
C ARG A 634 105.16 -9.49 -47.34
N ASN A 635 105.98 -8.88 -46.47
CA ASN A 635 106.83 -7.72 -46.77
C ASN A 635 108.28 -8.16 -47.01
#